data_AF-A0A810MWD1-F1
#
_entry.id   AF-A0A810MWD1-F1
#
_cell.length_a   1.000
_cell.length_b   1.000
_cell.length_c   1.000
_cell.angle_alpha   90.00
_cell.angle_beta   90.00
_cell.angle_gamma   90.00
#
_symmetry.space_group_name_H-M   'P 1'
#
loop_
_entity.id
_entity.type
_entity.pdbx_description
1 polymer ?
#
loop_
_entity_poly.entity_id
_entity_poly.type
_entity_poly.pdbx_seq_one_letter_code
_entity_poly.pdbx_strand_id
1 'polypeptide(L)'
;MIQISEDHTYQHLLADADAVPNLPGKLARFLDGRTDGRSADLTPVQLHPGDRILLCSDGLSSYVPQESVRNALDTGITPEEVAEHLVTLALDHGGRDNVTVIVIDVHQ
;
A
#
# COMPACT_ATOMS: atom_id res chain seq x y z
N MET A 1 4.10 -10.76 -5.20
CA MET A 1 3.27 -9.63 -4.72
C MET A 1 2.15 -9.28 -5.69
N ILE A 2 0.91 -9.20 -5.19
CA ILE A 2 -0.28 -8.71 -5.92
C ILE A 2 -0.92 -7.65 -5.03
N GLN A 3 -1.33 -6.53 -5.61
CA GLN A 3 -2.03 -5.48 -4.89
C GLN A 3 -3.54 -5.79 -4.88
N ILE A 4 -4.13 -5.82 -3.69
CA ILE A 4 -5.56 -6.18 -3.49
C ILE A 4 -6.43 -4.93 -3.34
N SER A 5 -5.89 -3.84 -2.79
CA SER A 5 -6.57 -2.55 -2.66
C SER A 5 -6.35 -1.68 -3.89
N GLU A 6 -7.36 -0.92 -4.28
CA GLU A 6 -7.22 0.14 -5.28
C GLU A 6 -7.04 1.49 -4.58
N ASP A 7 -6.09 2.30 -5.05
CA ASP A 7 -5.84 3.60 -4.44
C ASP A 7 -6.96 4.56 -4.83
N HIS A 8 -7.66 5.15 -3.85
CA HIS A 8 -8.69 6.17 -4.07
C HIS A 8 -8.10 7.55 -4.37
N THR A 9 -7.24 7.63 -5.37
CA THR A 9 -6.69 8.90 -5.90
C THR A 9 -7.54 9.41 -7.05
N TYR A 10 -7.37 10.68 -7.42
CA TYR A 10 -8.06 11.26 -8.58
C TYR A 10 -7.80 10.48 -9.87
N GLN A 11 -6.62 9.88 -10.02
CA GLN A 11 -6.26 9.10 -11.21
C GLN A 11 -7.12 7.85 -11.40
N HIS A 12 -7.55 7.21 -10.31
CA HIS A 12 -8.38 6.01 -10.40
C HIS A 12 -9.89 6.30 -10.35
N LEU A 13 -10.30 7.43 -9.75
CA LEU A 13 -11.72 7.71 -9.50
C LEU A 13 -12.38 8.74 -10.45
N LEU A 14 -11.61 9.52 -11.21
CA LEU A 14 -12.19 10.44 -12.20
C LEU A 14 -12.47 9.72 -13.51
N ALA A 15 -13.69 9.90 -14.03
CA ALA A 15 -13.97 9.60 -15.43
C ALA A 15 -13.04 10.44 -16.32
N ASP A 16 -12.48 9.81 -17.36
CA ASP A 16 -11.52 10.42 -18.28
C ASP A 16 -10.21 10.91 -17.62
N ALA A 17 -9.81 10.34 -16.47
CA ALA A 17 -8.53 10.65 -15.82
C ALA A 17 -7.34 10.52 -16.81
N ASP A 18 -7.38 9.53 -17.70
CA ASP A 18 -6.38 9.30 -18.74
C ASP A 18 -6.26 10.45 -19.76
N ALA A 19 -7.33 11.23 -19.93
CA ALA A 19 -7.35 12.39 -20.82
C ALA A 19 -6.75 13.65 -20.15
N VAL A 20 -6.49 13.63 -18.84
CA VAL A 20 -5.93 14.75 -18.08
C VAL A 20 -4.42 14.56 -17.91
N PRO A 21 -3.57 15.24 -18.70
CA PRO A 21 -2.13 15.10 -18.56
C PRO A 21 -1.65 15.63 -17.20
N ASN A 22 -0.76 14.86 -16.54
CA ASN A 22 -0.15 15.19 -15.25
C ASN A 22 -1.16 15.38 -14.10
N LEU A 23 -2.26 14.63 -14.09
CA LEU A 23 -3.18 14.61 -12.96
C LEU A 23 -2.42 14.15 -11.69
N PRO A 24 -2.42 14.95 -10.61
CA PRO A 24 -1.66 14.61 -9.42
C PRO A 24 -2.29 13.42 -8.68
N GLY A 25 -1.46 12.52 -8.16
CA GLY A 25 -1.85 11.37 -7.32
C GLY A 25 -2.37 11.77 -5.93
N LYS A 26 -3.26 12.75 -5.86
CA LYS A 26 -3.88 13.21 -4.61
C LYS A 26 -5.04 12.30 -4.24
N LEU A 27 -5.23 12.08 -2.93
CA LEU A 27 -6.39 11.38 -2.39
C LEU A 27 -7.69 12.08 -2.80
N ALA A 28 -8.62 11.31 -3.34
CA ALA A 28 -9.96 11.73 -3.72
C ALA A 28 -11.03 11.23 -2.73
N ARG A 29 -10.78 10.11 -2.04
CA ARG A 29 -11.63 9.61 -0.95
C ARG A 29 -10.82 9.44 0.33
N PHE A 30 -11.38 9.96 1.43
CA PHE A 30 -10.84 9.84 2.78
C PHE A 30 -11.97 10.02 3.79
N LEU A 31 -11.72 9.57 5.03
CA LEU A 31 -12.65 9.73 6.15
C LEU A 31 -12.43 11.08 6.83
N ASP A 32 -13.44 11.93 6.85
CA ASP A 32 -13.42 13.28 7.45
C ASP A 32 -14.54 13.51 8.48
N GLY A 33 -15.20 12.43 8.91
CA GLY A 33 -16.28 12.46 9.89
C GLY A 33 -17.62 12.97 9.35
N ARG A 34 -17.73 13.29 8.06
CA ARG A 34 -19.00 13.69 7.46
C ARG A 34 -19.90 12.47 7.23
N THR A 35 -21.19 12.66 7.44
CA THR A 35 -22.23 11.67 7.15
C THR A 35 -22.76 11.88 5.73
N ASP A 36 -21.94 11.61 4.72
CA ASP A 36 -22.28 11.80 3.31
C ASP A 36 -22.33 10.49 2.51
N GLY A 37 -22.41 9.36 3.21
CA GLY A 37 -22.59 8.04 2.60
C GLY A 37 -21.31 7.43 2.02
N ARG A 38 -20.13 8.06 2.19
CA ARG A 38 -18.85 7.42 1.90
C ARG A 38 -18.68 6.16 2.76
N SER A 39 -18.24 5.08 2.12
CA SER A 39 -17.95 3.80 2.77
C SER A 39 -16.61 3.26 2.32
N ALA A 40 -16.05 2.34 3.11
CA ALA A 40 -14.83 1.62 2.76
C ALA A 40 -15.16 0.52 1.74
N ASP A 41 -14.18 0.22 0.89
CA ASP A 41 -14.27 -0.93 -0.01
C ASP A 41 -14.05 -2.21 0.81
N LEU A 42 -14.91 -3.19 0.59
CA LEU A 42 -14.85 -4.48 1.28
C LEU A 42 -14.60 -5.60 0.28
N THR A 43 -13.40 -6.18 0.35
CA THR A 43 -12.99 -7.28 -0.53
C THR A 43 -12.64 -8.50 0.33
N PRO A 44 -13.45 -9.57 0.32
CA PRO A 44 -13.08 -10.81 1.00
C PRO A 44 -11.93 -11.49 0.27
N VAL A 45 -10.92 -11.93 1.02
CA VAL A 45 -9.74 -12.64 0.50
C VAL A 45 -9.61 -13.97 1.22
N GLN A 46 -9.51 -15.06 0.47
CA GLN A 46 -9.19 -16.37 1.03
C GLN A 46 -7.67 -16.47 1.21
N LEU A 47 -7.23 -16.64 2.45
CA LEU A 47 -5.83 -16.83 2.80
C LEU A 47 -5.48 -18.32 2.89
N HIS A 48 -4.25 -18.65 2.52
CA HIS A 48 -3.68 -19.98 2.62
C HIS A 48 -2.42 -19.95 3.48
N PRO A 49 -2.09 -21.05 4.16
CA PRO A 49 -0.83 -21.19 4.86
C PRO A 49 0.37 -20.93 3.93
N GLY A 50 1.27 -20.06 4.36
CA GLY A 50 2.40 -19.58 3.55
C GLY A 50 2.16 -18.24 2.84
N ASP A 51 0.92 -17.72 2.84
CA ASP A 51 0.66 -16.36 2.36
C ASP A 51 1.31 -15.33 3.29
N ARG A 52 1.84 -14.26 2.68
CA ARG A 52 2.39 -13.10 3.37
C ARG A 52 1.65 -11.84 2.92
N ILE A 53 1.13 -11.09 3.88
CA ILE A 53 0.33 -9.89 3.64
C ILE A 53 1.15 -8.66 4.03
N LEU A 54 1.12 -7.65 3.17
CA LEU A 54 1.66 -6.32 3.44
C LEU A 54 0.51 -5.31 3.50
N LEU A 55 0.45 -4.55 4.60
CA LEU A 55 -0.28 -3.29 4.67
C LEU A 55 0.74 -2.17 4.83
N CYS A 56 0.60 -1.09 4.06
CA CYS A 56 1.52 0.04 4.16
C CYS A 56 0.80 1.37 3.92
N SER A 57 1.36 2.45 4.47
CA SER A 57 1.03 3.81 4.01
C SER A 57 1.69 4.10 2.65
N ASP A 58 1.22 5.17 2.01
CA ASP A 58 1.81 5.75 0.79
C ASP A 58 3.26 6.21 0.97
N GLY A 59 3.68 6.49 2.21
CA GLY A 59 5.08 6.71 2.57
C GLY A 59 6.04 5.55 2.22
N LEU A 60 5.53 4.33 1.99
CA LEU A 60 6.30 3.24 1.38
C LEU A 60 6.09 3.20 -0.13
N SER A 61 4.84 2.99 -0.58
CA SER A 61 4.53 2.63 -1.97
C SER A 61 4.79 3.75 -2.99
N SER A 62 4.76 5.02 -2.56
CA SER A 62 5.02 6.17 -3.45
C SER A 62 6.51 6.41 -3.71
N TYR A 63 7.39 5.91 -2.84
CA TYR A 63 8.81 6.26 -2.86
C TYR A 63 9.74 5.06 -3.06
N VAL A 64 9.30 3.85 -2.68
CA VAL A 64 10.07 2.62 -2.87
C VAL A 64 9.54 1.86 -4.10
N PRO A 65 10.40 1.48 -5.05
CA PRO A 65 9.97 0.70 -6.21
C PRO A 65 9.29 -0.61 -5.81
N GLN A 66 8.22 -0.97 -6.52
CA GLN A 66 7.42 -2.17 -6.26
C GLN A 66 8.25 -3.46 -6.27
N GLU A 67 9.30 -3.52 -7.11
CA GLU A 67 10.23 -4.64 -7.17
C GLU A 67 11.06 -4.78 -5.89
N SER A 68 11.56 -3.68 -5.33
CA SER A 68 12.30 -3.67 -4.07
C SER A 68 11.43 -4.15 -2.91
N VAL A 69 10.16 -3.71 -2.87
CA VAL A 69 9.18 -4.18 -1.88
C VAL A 69 8.93 -5.68 -2.02
N ARG A 70 8.72 -6.17 -3.25
CA ARG A 70 8.55 -7.60 -3.52
C ARG A 70 9.76 -8.41 -3.05
N ASN A 71 10.97 -7.97 -3.40
CA ASN A 71 12.20 -8.66 -3.02
C ASN A 71 12.34 -8.76 -1.50
N ALA A 72 11.99 -7.69 -0.76
CA ALA A 72 11.98 -7.71 0.69
C ALA A 72 10.95 -8.70 1.26
N LEU A 73 9.73 -8.73 0.72
CA LEU A 73 8.69 -9.69 1.14
C LEU A 73 9.06 -11.15 0.87
N ASP A 74 9.79 -11.41 -0.21
CA ASP A 74 10.21 -12.75 -0.62
C ASP A 74 11.47 -13.23 0.13
N THR A 75 12.02 -12.42 1.05
CA THR A 75 13.08 -12.86 1.95
C THR A 75 12.51 -13.84 2.99
N GLY A 76 13.12 -15.02 3.13
CA GLY A 76 12.71 -16.06 4.09
C GLY A 76 12.97 -15.72 5.57
N ILE A 77 13.02 -14.43 5.89
CA ILE A 77 13.21 -13.88 7.23
C ILE A 77 11.85 -13.61 7.90
N THR A 78 11.88 -13.25 9.18
CA THR A 78 10.67 -13.04 9.99
C THR A 78 9.87 -11.82 9.52
N PRO A 79 8.55 -11.76 9.75
CA PRO A 79 7.73 -10.61 9.38
C PRO A 79 8.19 -9.31 10.05
N GLU A 80 8.74 -9.38 11.27
CA GLU A 80 9.34 -8.25 11.97
C GLU A 80 10.55 -7.70 11.22
N GLU A 81 11.52 -8.56 10.87
CA GLU A 81 12.71 -8.16 10.10
C GLU A 81 12.34 -7.59 8.71
N VAL A 82 11.31 -8.14 8.06
CA VAL A 82 10.82 -7.60 6.79
C VAL A 82 10.21 -6.21 6.99
N ALA A 83 9.41 -6.00 8.04
CA ALA A 83 8.80 -4.70 8.32
C ALA A 83 9.88 -3.64 8.59
N GLU A 84 10.89 -3.97 9.41
CA GLU A 84 12.04 -3.11 9.67
C GLU A 84 12.79 -2.76 8.37
N HIS A 85 13.09 -3.76 7.55
CA HIS A 85 13.76 -3.56 6.27
C HIS A 85 12.96 -2.65 5.32
N LEU A 86 11.64 -2.83 5.22
CA LEU A 86 10.79 -1.98 4.38
C LEU A 86 10.77 -0.52 4.86
N VAL A 87 10.77 -0.29 6.18
CA VAL A 87 10.90 1.06 6.74
C VAL A 87 12.26 1.66 6.42
N THR A 88 13.35 0.91 6.58
CA THR A 88 14.70 1.36 6.20
C THR A 88 14.77 1.72 4.72
N LEU A 89 14.22 0.88 3.84
CA LEU A 89 14.16 1.18 2.40
C LEU A 89 13.44 2.50 2.12
N ALA A 90 12.30 2.77 2.77
CA ALA A 90 11.58 4.02 2.59
C ALA A 90 12.41 5.25 3.04
N LEU A 91 13.13 5.13 4.15
CA LEU A 91 14.02 6.17 4.66
C LEU A 91 15.21 6.40 3.71
N ASP A 92 15.81 5.34 3.19
CA ASP A 92 16.93 5.41 2.23
C ASP A 92 16.52 6.03 0.88
N HIS A 93 15.23 5.91 0.51
CA HIS A 93 14.63 6.60 -0.64
C HIS A 93 14.24 8.05 -0.34
N GLY A 94 14.71 8.61 0.78
CA GLY A 94 14.63 10.03 1.13
C GLY A 94 13.64 10.35 2.24
N GLY A 95 12.89 9.38 2.78
CA GLY A 95 12.04 9.56 3.96
C GLY A 95 11.09 10.74 3.85
N ARG A 96 10.46 10.92 2.67
CA ARG A 96 9.73 12.15 2.31
C ARG A 96 8.35 12.26 2.97
N ASP A 97 7.90 11.19 3.62
CA ASP A 97 6.62 11.11 4.31
C ASP A 97 6.70 10.17 5.52
N ASN A 98 5.67 10.15 6.36
CA ASN A 98 5.52 9.15 7.40
C ASN A 98 5.27 7.77 6.78
N VAL A 99 6.12 6.82 7.13
CA VAL A 99 6.02 5.44 6.69
C VAL A 99 5.46 4.58 7.82
N THR A 100 4.48 3.73 7.49
CA THR A 100 3.95 2.70 8.38
C THR A 100 3.79 1.42 7.58
N VAL A 101 4.21 0.30 8.17
CA VAL A 101 4.22 -1.02 7.54
C VAL A 101 3.74 -2.06 8.54
N ILE A 102 2.92 -3.00 8.08
CA ILE A 102 2.52 -4.20 8.81
C ILE A 102 2.75 -5.39 7.88
N VAL A 103 3.48 -6.39 8.36
CA VAL A 103 3.71 -7.66 7.67
C VAL A 103 3.06 -8.78 8.47
N ILE A 104 2.28 -9.64 7.82
CA ILE A 104 1.56 -10.74 8.45
C ILE A 104 1.88 -12.03 7.69
N ASP A 105 2.34 -13.03 8.42
CA ASP A 105 2.53 -14.38 7.90
C ASP A 105 1.34 -15.25 8.29
N VAL A 106 0.76 -15.94 7.32
CA VAL A 106 -0.34 -16.86 7.54
C VAL A 106 0.24 -18.23 7.84
N HIS A 107 0.11 -18.65 9.09
CA HIS A 107 0.45 -19.98 9.56
C HIS A 107 -0.81 -20.86 9.65
N GLN A 108 -0.61 -22.17 9.84
CA GLN A 108 -1.69 -23.16 10.02
C GLN A 108 -2.55 -22.86 11.25
#